data_AF-A0A8S3BG25-F1
#
_entry.id   AF-A0A8S3BG25-F1
#
_cell.length_a   1.000
_cell.length_b   1.000
_cell.length_c   1.000
_cell.angle_alpha   90.00
_cell.angle_beta   90.00
_cell.angle_gamma   90.00
#
_symmetry.space_group_name_H-M   'P 1'
#
loop_
_entity.id
_entity.type
_entity.pdbx_description
1 polymer ?
#
loop_
_entity_poly.entity_id
_entity_poly.type
_entity_poly.pdbx_seq_one_letter_code
_entity_poly.pdbx_strand_id
1 'polypeptide(L)' 'MNNQRPIDKRIITSSHVPHFLYQILRALKFIHSAKVLHRDLKPSNIFVDLDGHVRIG' A
#
# COMPACT_ATOMS: atom_id res chain seq x y z
N MET A 1 -25.67 2.93 22.27
CA MET A 1 -24.40 2.50 22.90
C MET A 1 -23.33 2.56 21.82
N ASN A 2 -22.45 3.55 21.91
CA ASN A 2 -21.48 3.88 20.86
C ASN A 2 -20.33 2.86 20.87
N ASN A 3 -20.39 1.87 19.99
CA ASN A 3 -19.24 1.01 19.70
C ASN A 3 -18.25 1.77 18.82
N GLN A 4 -17.51 2.69 19.41
CA GLN A 4 -16.25 3.15 18.82
C GLN A 4 -15.34 1.93 18.77
N ARG A 5 -15.21 1.33 17.57
CA ARG A 5 -14.15 0.36 17.27
C ARG A 5 -12.83 1.00 17.72
N PRO A 6 -11.96 0.30 18.49
CA PRO A 6 -10.70 0.87 18.92
C PRO A 6 -9.95 1.38 17.68
N ILE A 7 -9.45 2.62 17.75
CA ILE A 7 -8.55 3.16 16.72
C ILE A 7 -7.35 2.22 16.69
N ASP A 8 -7.31 1.35 15.70
CA ASP A 8 -6.24 0.38 15.52
C ASP A 8 -4.97 1.13 15.12
N LYS A 9 -4.22 1.61 16.12
CA LYS A 9 -2.90 2.22 15.97
C LYS A 9 -1.87 1.12 15.71
N ARG A 10 -2.08 0.30 14.68
CA ARG A 10 -1.05 -0.63 14.19
C ARG A 10 0.14 0.20 13.73
N ILE A 11 1.26 0.04 14.45
CA ILE A 11 2.48 0.80 14.22
C ILE A 11 3.14 0.24 12.96
N ILE A 12 3.22 1.04 11.90
CA ILE A 12 4.11 0.74 10.78
C ILE A 12 5.54 0.99 11.25
N THR A 13 6.28 -0.11 11.42
CA THR A 13 7.72 -0.09 11.71
C THR A 13 8.55 -0.25 10.41
N SER A 14 9.84 0.04 10.49
CA SER A 14 10.79 -0.12 9.38
C SER A 14 10.88 -1.56 8.84
N SER A 15 10.54 -2.57 9.64
CA SER A 15 10.51 -3.97 9.20
C SER A 15 9.45 -4.25 8.12
N HIS A 16 8.44 -3.38 7.95
CA HIS A 16 7.44 -3.52 6.89
C HIS A 16 7.90 -2.97 5.55
N VAL A 17 8.93 -2.10 5.53
CA VAL A 17 9.40 -1.42 4.31
C VAL A 17 9.74 -2.41 3.19
N PRO A 18 10.48 -3.52 3.42
CA PRO A 18 10.76 -4.49 2.37
C PRO A 18 9.48 -5.12 1.79
N HIS A 19 8.48 -5.36 2.64
CA HIS A 19 7.22 -5.96 2.22
C HIS A 19 6.38 -5.01 1.36
N PHE A 20 6.28 -3.74 1.76
CA PHE A 20 5.59 -2.72 0.97
C PHE A 20 6.31 -2.44 -0.35
N LEU A 21 7.63 -2.30 -0.32
CA LEU A 21 8.43 -2.08 -1.52
C LEU A 21 8.25 -3.23 -2.52
N TYR A 22 8.28 -4.47 -2.06
CA TYR A 22 8.03 -5.64 -2.91
C TYR A 22 6.65 -5.56 -3.58
N GLN A 23 5.60 -5.26 -2.82
CA GLN A 23 4.24 -5.18 -3.38
C GLN A 23 4.07 -4.02 -4.37
N ILE A 24 4.68 -2.85 -4.09
CA ILE A 24 4.69 -1.70 -5.01
C ILE A 24 5.39 -2.09 -6.32
N LEU A 25 6.59 -2.68 -6.25
CA LEU A 25 7.34 -3.09 -7.44
C LEU A 25 6.61 -4.18 -8.24
N ARG A 26 5.92 -5.10 -7.56
CA ARG A 26 5.08 -6.13 -8.21
C ARG A 26 3.90 -5.50 -8.95
N ALA A 27 3.22 -4.52 -8.35
CA ALA A 27 2.13 -3.79 -8.99
C ALA A 27 2.63 -2.94 -10.18
N LEU A 28 3.78 -2.28 -10.06
CA LEU A 28 4.40 -1.55 -11.17
C LEU A 28 4.81 -2.48 -12.31
N LYS A 29 5.37 -3.65 -12.01
CA LYS A 29 5.67 -4.67 -13.03
C LYS A 29 4.42 -5.03 -13.83
N PHE A 30 3.27 -5.19 -13.16
CA PHE A 30 1.99 -5.45 -13.83
C PHE A 30 1.56 -4.27 -14.71
N ILE A 31 1.54 -3.05 -14.18
CA ILE A 31 1.18 -1.83 -14.92
C ILE A 31 2.07 -1.65 -16.17
N HIS A 32 3.39 -1.80 -16.01
CA HIS A 32 4.35 -1.65 -17.09
C HIS A 32 4.27 -2.79 -18.12
N SER A 33 3.83 -3.99 -17.72
CA SER A 33 3.60 -5.10 -18.66
C SER A 33 2.49 -4.78 -19.67
N ALA A 34 1.53 -3.94 -19.27
CA ALA A 34 0.46 -3.42 -20.13
C ALA A 34 0.88 -2.16 -20.92
N LYS A 35 2.17 -1.77 -20.92
CA LYS A 35 2.69 -0.55 -21.54
C LYS A 35 2.04 0.75 -20.99
N VAL A 36 1.50 0.70 -19.78
CA VAL A 36 0.96 1.88 -19.07
C VAL A 36 2.01 2.44 -18.13
N LEU A 37 2.07 3.77 -17.99
CA LEU A 37 2.86 4.44 -16.95
C LEU A 37 1.91 4.97 -15.88
N HIS A 38 2.20 4.68 -14.61
CA HIS A 38 1.40 5.21 -13.50
C HIS A 38 1.45 6.75 -13.39
N ARG A 39 2.62 7.36 -13.70
CA ARG A 39 2.90 8.81 -13.73
C ARG A 39 2.75 9.60 -12.43
N ASP A 40 1.90 9.19 -11.48
CA ASP A 40 1.68 9.90 -10.20
C ASP A 40 1.97 8.99 -9.00
N LEU A 41 3.11 8.27 -9.03
CA LEU A 41 3.47 7.35 -7.95
C LEU A 41 4.05 8.13 -6.77
N LYS A 42 3.21 8.37 -5.77
CA LYS A 42 3.52 9.07 -4.52
C LYS A 42 2.84 8.37 -3.34
N PRO A 43 3.28 8.57 -2.09
CA PRO A 43 2.70 7.89 -0.93
C PRO A 43 1.17 8.03 -0.80
N SER A 44 0.60 9.17 -1.19
CA SER A 44 -0.86 9.38 -1.12
C SER A 44 -1.67 8.56 -2.14
N ASN A 45 -1.02 7.95 -3.15
CA ASN A 45 -1.63 7.02 -4.11
C ASN A 45 -1.26 5.55 -3.83
N ILE A 46 -0.71 5.27 -2.65
CA ILE A 46 -0.38 3.91 -2.20
C ILE A 46 -1.29 3.59 -1.02
N PHE A 47 -2.28 2.74 -1.27
CA PHE A 47 -3.24 2.33 -0.26
C PHE A 47 -2.74 1.06 0.43
N VAL A 48 -2.78 1.05 1.76
CA VAL A 48 -2.44 -0.10 2.59
C VAL A 48 -3.65 -0.45 3.44
N ASP A 49 -4.12 -1.70 3.37
CA ASP A 49 -5.21 -2.18 4.22
C ASP A 49 -4.71 -2.69 5.58
N LEU A 50 -5.65 -3.17 6.41
CA LEU A 50 -5.35 -3.64 7.77
C LEU A 50 -4.49 -4.90 7.80
N ASP A 51 -4.47 -5.66 6.71
CA ASP A 51 -3.70 -6.89 6.56
C ASP A 51 -2.31 -6.62 5.94
N GLY A 52 -2.01 -5.35 5.64
CA GLY A 52 -0.74 -4.94 5.07
C GLY A 52 -0.64 -5.14 3.55
N HIS A 53 -1.77 -5.32 2.87
CA HIS A 53 -1.80 -5.43 1.41
C HIS A 53 -1.74 -4.04 0.76
N VAL A 54 -0.87 -3.92 -0.23
CA VAL A 54 -0.66 -2.68 -0.98
C VAL A 54 -1.47 -2.67 -2.27
N ARG A 55 -2.14 -1.56 -2.53
CA ARG A 55 -2.77 -1.24 -3.82
C ARG A 55 -2.26 0.11 -4.32
N ILE A 56 -2.04 0.20 -5.63
CA ILE A 56 -1.70 1.45 -6.32
C ILE A 56 -3.01 2.05 -6.86
N GLY A 57 -3.20 3.35 -6.62
CA GLY A 57 -4.37 4.13 -7.05
C GLY A 57 -4.43 4.49 -8.51
#